data_AF-A0AA41SMP4-F1
#
_entry.id   AF-A0AA41SMP4-F1
#
_cell.length_a   1.000
_cell.length_b   1.000
_cell.length_c   1.000
_cell.angle_alpha   90.00
_cell.angle_beta   90.00
_cell.angle_gamma   90.00
#
_symmetry.space_group_name_H-M   'P 1'
#
loop_
_entity.id
_entity.type
_entity.pdbx_description
1 polymer ?
#
loop_
_entity_poly.entity_id
_entity_poly.type
_entity_poly.pdbx_seq_one_letter_code
_entity_poly.pdbx_strand_id
1 'polypeptide(L)'
;MKHEYKTIGIASGLVALNIALMSLIAFTPLAAVMEYVFSYLILGVLFFGALLTGGVWIAKSGIRNNNKTKSGLGVGILQIAYGLFGGGVLSIASADLMPVIIGVTFVVTLGLTVASAALVYFSGKDFSNWQRYSNYLFLGVIGLSLFGTFIPGFGVIAFVLALAGFLTYLVYEIYVLREQQASPLMNGLGIYVAFMGVFIQILQMVLRYYLEE
;
A
#
# COMPACT_ATOMS: atom_id res chain seq x y z
N MET A 1 -0.72 19.40 16.46
CA MET A 1 -0.94 20.36 15.36
C MET A 1 0.24 20.51 14.38
N LYS A 2 1.33 21.26 14.64
CA LYS A 2 2.41 21.46 13.62
C LYS A 2 3.07 20.15 13.12
N HIS A 3 3.08 19.12 13.96
CA HIS A 3 3.65 17.80 13.64
C HIS A 3 2.73 16.98 12.72
N GLU A 4 1.44 16.89 13.05
CA GLU A 4 0.44 16.14 12.27
C GLU A 4 0.27 16.73 10.88
N TYR A 5 0.19 18.05 10.73
CA TYR A 5 0.08 18.69 9.40
C TYR A 5 1.29 18.38 8.51
N LYS A 6 2.50 18.38 9.08
CA LYS A 6 3.72 18.00 8.34
C LYS A 6 3.69 16.52 7.95
N THR A 7 3.26 15.66 8.87
CA THR A 7 3.12 14.22 8.61
C THR A 7 2.14 13.95 7.48
N ILE A 8 0.95 14.55 7.54
CA ILE A 8 -0.09 14.43 6.52
C ILE A 8 0.43 14.98 5.18
N GLY A 9 1.08 16.15 5.18
CA GLY A 9 1.65 16.74 3.97
C GLY A 9 2.71 15.87 3.30
N ILE A 10 3.57 15.21 4.09
CA ILE A 10 4.55 14.26 3.57
C ILE A 10 3.85 13.03 2.98
N ALA A 11 2.90 12.44 3.71
CA ALA A 11 2.17 11.27 3.24
C ALA A 11 1.40 11.59 1.95
N SER A 12 0.67 12.70 1.90
CA SER A 12 -0.08 13.13 0.71
C SER A 12 0.83 13.41 -0.48
N GLY A 13 1.99 14.03 -0.25
CA GLY A 13 2.98 14.27 -1.30
C GLY A 13 3.52 12.95 -1.88
N LEU A 14 3.83 11.98 -1.03
CA LEU A 14 4.28 10.65 -1.46
C LEU A 14 3.18 9.88 -2.19
N VAL A 15 1.92 9.97 -1.74
CA VAL A 15 0.76 9.35 -2.41
C VAL A 15 0.55 9.98 -3.79
N ALA A 16 0.51 11.31 -3.87
CA ALA A 16 0.30 12.01 -5.15
C ALA A 16 1.42 11.69 -6.15
N LEU A 17 2.67 11.69 -5.70
CA LEU A 17 3.81 11.28 -6.51
C LEU A 17 3.64 9.83 -7.01
N ASN A 18 3.19 8.93 -6.14
CA ASN A 18 3.02 7.53 -6.51
C ASN A 18 1.88 7.33 -7.52
N ILE A 19 0.75 8.04 -7.35
CA ILE A 19 -0.38 8.01 -8.29
C ILE A 19 0.05 8.53 -9.67
N ALA A 20 0.86 9.60 -9.71
CA ALA A 20 1.45 10.06 -10.96
C ALA A 20 2.39 9.00 -11.56
N LEU A 21 3.24 8.39 -10.74
CA LEU A 21 4.19 7.35 -11.19
C LEU A 21 3.48 6.11 -11.74
N MET A 22 2.46 5.59 -11.07
CA MET A 22 1.67 4.45 -11.59
C MET A 22 0.98 4.80 -12.91
N SER A 23 0.45 6.02 -13.03
CA SER A 23 -0.20 6.48 -14.26
C SER A 23 0.80 6.54 -15.41
N LEU A 24 2.02 6.99 -15.16
CA LEU A 24 3.09 6.99 -16.16
C LEU A 24 3.51 5.56 -16.53
N ILE A 25 3.71 4.69 -15.54
CA ILE A 25 4.14 3.31 -15.75
C ILE A 25 3.12 2.52 -16.57
N ALA A 26 1.82 2.79 -16.40
CA ALA A 26 0.74 2.11 -17.12
C ALA A 26 0.88 2.20 -18.65
N PHE A 27 1.52 3.27 -19.17
CA PHE A 27 1.76 3.46 -20.60
C PHE A 27 3.15 3.01 -21.07
N THR A 28 3.90 2.31 -20.21
CA THR A 28 5.26 1.85 -20.53
C THR A 28 5.33 0.33 -20.60
N PRO A 29 6.33 -0.24 -21.32
CA PRO A 29 6.58 -1.69 -21.31
C PRO A 29 6.90 -2.23 -19.91
N LEU A 30 7.21 -1.36 -18.95
CA LEU A 30 7.47 -1.73 -17.57
C LEU A 30 6.22 -2.31 -16.88
N ALA A 31 5.02 -1.99 -17.37
CA ALA A 31 3.79 -2.62 -16.91
C ALA A 31 3.76 -4.13 -17.19
N ALA A 32 4.36 -4.58 -18.30
CA ALA A 32 4.43 -6.01 -18.66
C ALA A 32 5.29 -6.82 -17.67
N VAL A 33 6.14 -6.18 -16.87
CA VAL A 33 6.86 -6.84 -15.77
C VAL A 33 5.88 -7.54 -14.82
N MET A 34 4.68 -6.98 -14.63
CA MET A 34 3.66 -7.57 -13.78
C MET A 34 3.19 -8.94 -14.26
N GLU A 35 3.07 -9.15 -15.58
CA GLU A 35 2.70 -10.46 -16.15
C GLU A 35 3.75 -11.52 -15.81
N TYR A 36 5.03 -11.16 -15.88
CA TYR A 36 6.12 -12.07 -15.52
C TYR A 36 6.17 -12.36 -14.03
N VAL A 37 6.08 -11.33 -13.18
CA VAL A 37 6.18 -11.49 -11.72
C VAL A 37 4.96 -12.25 -11.18
N PHE A 38 3.77 -12.01 -11.72
CA PHE A 38 2.53 -12.70 -11.33
C PHE A 38 2.19 -13.92 -12.19
N SER A 39 3.12 -14.40 -13.02
CA SER A 39 2.99 -15.70 -13.71
C SER A 39 2.61 -16.83 -12.75
N TYR A 40 3.10 -16.75 -11.51
CA TYR A 40 2.59 -17.49 -10.37
C TYR A 40 2.27 -16.49 -9.25
N LEU A 41 1.08 -16.59 -8.66
CA LEU A 41 0.60 -15.66 -7.62
C LEU A 41 1.62 -15.53 -6.47
N ILE A 42 2.22 -16.64 -6.05
CA ILE A 42 3.22 -16.65 -4.98
C ILE A 42 4.48 -15.84 -5.33
N LEU A 43 4.93 -15.85 -6.58
CA LEU A 43 6.10 -15.08 -7.01
C LEU A 43 5.81 -13.58 -6.91
N GLY A 44 4.63 -13.15 -7.35
CA GLY A 44 4.12 -11.79 -7.18
C GLY A 44 4.15 -11.35 -5.73
N VAL A 45 3.55 -12.14 -4.85
CA VAL A 45 3.48 -11.84 -3.41
C VAL A 45 4.86 -11.80 -2.76
N LEU A 46 5.76 -12.74 -3.07
CA LEU A 46 7.11 -12.74 -2.51
C LEU A 46 7.94 -11.57 -3.03
N PHE A 47 7.85 -11.27 -4.32
CA PHE A 47 8.59 -10.17 -4.94
C PHE A 47 8.19 -8.81 -4.35
N PHE A 48 6.89 -8.49 -4.39
CA PHE A 48 6.40 -7.23 -3.83
C PHE A 48 6.48 -7.22 -2.31
N GLY A 49 6.22 -8.33 -1.63
CA GLY A 49 6.38 -8.46 -0.18
C GLY A 49 7.81 -8.15 0.26
N ALA A 50 8.81 -8.64 -0.47
CA ALA A 50 10.23 -8.35 -0.22
C ALA A 50 10.57 -6.87 -0.48
N LEU A 51 10.12 -6.31 -1.61
CA LEU A 51 10.35 -4.89 -1.93
C LEU A 51 9.71 -3.95 -0.92
N LEU A 52 8.46 -4.22 -0.52
CA LEU A 52 7.74 -3.39 0.43
C LEU A 52 8.34 -3.50 1.84
N THR A 53 8.54 -4.72 2.33
CA THR A 53 9.13 -4.93 3.67
C THR A 53 10.56 -4.41 3.73
N GLY A 54 11.37 -4.71 2.71
CA GLY A 54 12.74 -4.24 2.59
C GLY A 54 12.82 -2.72 2.45
N GLY A 55 12.00 -2.13 1.58
CA GLY A 55 11.92 -0.68 1.37
C GLY A 55 11.55 0.07 2.66
N VAL A 56 10.54 -0.41 3.40
CA VAL A 56 10.17 0.12 4.72
C VAL A 56 11.34 0.02 5.68
N TRP A 57 11.98 -1.15 5.77
CA TRP A 57 13.10 -1.36 6.70
C TRP A 57 14.28 -0.44 6.39
N ILE A 58 14.66 -0.32 5.11
CA ILE A 58 15.74 0.56 4.65
C ILE A 58 15.39 2.02 4.95
N ALA A 59 14.18 2.46 4.60
CA ALA A 59 13.74 3.83 4.79
C ALA A 59 13.68 4.21 6.27
N LYS A 60 12.98 3.43 7.10
CA LYS A 60 12.86 3.66 8.55
C LYS A 60 14.22 3.54 9.24
N SER A 61 15.12 2.65 8.80
CA SER A 61 16.50 2.59 9.31
C SER A 61 17.29 3.86 8.95
N GLY A 62 17.17 4.36 7.72
CA GLY A 62 17.80 5.61 7.28
C GLY A 62 17.35 6.81 8.10
N ILE A 63 16.04 6.94 8.32
CA ILE A 63 15.45 8.04 9.11
C ILE A 63 15.95 7.99 10.56
N ARG A 64 15.96 6.82 11.21
CA ARG A 64 16.45 6.67 12.60
C ARG A 64 17.91 7.06 12.76
N ASN A 65 18.73 6.75 11.76
CA ASN A 65 20.17 7.00 11.78
C ASN A 65 20.55 8.35 11.15
N ASN A 66 19.59 9.24 10.86
CA ASN A 66 19.80 10.50 10.13
C ASN A 66 20.55 10.36 8.79
N ASN A 67 20.50 9.18 8.17
CA ASN A 67 21.12 8.89 6.89
C ASN A 67 20.13 9.17 5.76
N LYS A 68 20.22 10.39 5.19
CA LYS A 68 19.34 10.86 4.10
C LYS A 68 19.39 9.97 2.88
N THR A 69 20.57 9.46 2.50
CA THR A 69 20.75 8.58 1.35
C THR A 69 20.00 7.26 1.54
N LYS A 70 20.19 6.60 2.68
CA LYS A 70 19.49 5.34 3.01
C LYS A 70 17.98 5.55 3.10
N SER A 71 17.54 6.66 3.70
CA SER A 71 16.12 7.02 3.75
C SER A 71 15.54 7.21 2.35
N GLY A 72 16.22 7.97 1.49
CA GLY A 72 15.78 8.24 0.13
C GLY A 72 15.73 6.98 -0.73
N LEU A 73 16.72 6.09 -0.62
CA LEU A 73 16.72 4.80 -1.30
C LEU A 73 15.53 3.93 -0.90
N GLY A 74 15.24 3.82 0.40
CA GLY A 74 14.09 3.05 0.86
C GLY A 74 12.76 3.63 0.37
N VAL A 75 12.61 4.97 0.41
CA VAL A 75 11.43 5.65 -0.15
C VAL A 75 11.32 5.40 -1.66
N GLY A 76 12.44 5.49 -2.40
CA GLY A 76 12.48 5.20 -3.83
C GLY A 76 12.08 3.77 -4.16
N ILE A 77 12.55 2.78 -3.41
CA ILE A 77 12.14 1.37 -3.54
C ILE A 77 10.63 1.24 -3.34
N LEU A 78 10.06 1.87 -2.32
CA LEU A 78 8.62 1.84 -2.07
C LEU A 78 7.82 2.53 -3.17
N GLN A 79 8.31 3.67 -3.66
CA GLN A 79 7.68 4.40 -4.77
C GLN A 79 7.66 3.54 -6.04
N ILE A 80 8.79 2.93 -6.39
CA ILE A 80 8.89 2.04 -7.54
C ILE A 80 8.02 0.79 -7.35
N ALA A 81 8.02 0.16 -6.17
CA ALA A 81 7.22 -1.03 -5.91
C ALA A 81 5.72 -0.75 -6.05
N TYR A 82 5.20 0.29 -5.40
CA TYR A 82 3.79 0.65 -5.53
C TYR A 82 3.44 1.20 -6.91
N GLY A 83 4.36 1.95 -7.53
CA GLY A 83 4.18 2.48 -8.88
C GLY A 83 4.12 1.37 -9.93
N LEU A 84 4.98 0.35 -9.84
CA LEU A 84 4.97 -0.82 -10.73
C LEU A 84 3.71 -1.64 -10.55
N PHE A 85 3.34 -1.92 -9.30
CA PHE A 85 2.14 -2.71 -9.02
C PHE A 85 0.88 -1.96 -9.48
N GLY A 86 0.67 -0.72 -9.03
CA GLY A 86 -0.47 0.09 -9.46
C GLY A 86 -0.49 0.34 -10.97
N GLY A 87 0.68 0.59 -11.57
CA GLY A 87 0.82 0.86 -13.00
C GLY A 87 0.49 -0.34 -13.87
N GLY A 88 0.92 -1.55 -13.50
CA GLY A 88 0.54 -2.74 -14.25
C GLY A 88 -0.90 -3.23 -13.97
N VAL A 89 -1.53 -2.80 -12.88
CA VAL A 89 -2.99 -2.94 -12.73
C VAL A 89 -3.69 -1.96 -13.69
N LEU A 90 -3.27 -0.70 -13.71
CA LEU A 90 -3.85 0.34 -14.57
C LEU A 90 -3.62 0.11 -16.07
N SER A 91 -2.55 -0.58 -16.47
CA SER A 91 -2.26 -0.84 -17.89
C SER A 91 -3.30 -1.73 -18.58
N ILE A 92 -4.15 -2.40 -17.80
CA ILE A 92 -5.27 -3.22 -18.29
C ILE A 92 -6.49 -2.33 -18.59
N ALA A 93 -6.59 -1.16 -17.95
CA ALA A 93 -7.68 -0.22 -18.17
C ALA A 93 -7.55 0.48 -19.53
N SER A 94 -8.68 0.86 -20.14
CA SER A 94 -8.67 1.79 -21.25
C SER A 94 -8.23 3.18 -20.78
N ALA A 95 -7.53 3.92 -21.65
CA ALA A 95 -7.00 5.24 -21.33
C ALA A 95 -8.09 6.23 -20.89
N ASP A 96 -9.30 6.10 -21.43
CA ASP A 96 -10.44 6.96 -21.12
C ASP A 96 -11.02 6.71 -19.72
N LEU A 97 -10.99 5.45 -19.25
CA LEU A 97 -11.51 5.07 -17.93
C LEU A 97 -10.48 5.23 -16.82
N MET A 98 -9.20 5.29 -17.15
CA MET A 98 -8.10 5.37 -16.17
C MET A 98 -8.28 6.51 -15.14
N PRO A 99 -8.63 7.76 -15.52
CA PRO A 99 -8.83 8.83 -14.54
C PRO A 99 -10.03 8.57 -13.62
N VAL A 100 -11.09 7.96 -14.14
CA VAL A 100 -12.29 7.59 -13.37
C VAL A 100 -11.95 6.50 -12.35
N ILE A 101 -11.24 5.45 -12.78
CA ILE A 101 -10.79 4.35 -11.91
C ILE A 101 -9.93 4.90 -10.78
N ILE A 102 -8.90 5.69 -11.09
CA ILE A 102 -8.02 6.32 -10.09
C ILE A 102 -8.83 7.20 -9.13
N GLY A 103 -9.74 8.01 -9.66
CA GLY A 103 -10.59 8.91 -8.87
C GLY A 103 -11.46 8.16 -7.87
N VAL A 104 -12.17 7.12 -8.33
CA VAL A 104 -13.02 6.27 -7.47
C VAL A 104 -12.17 5.54 -6.44
N THR A 105 -11.05 4.93 -6.84
CA THR A 105 -10.12 4.27 -5.92
C THR A 105 -9.63 5.23 -4.84
N PHE A 106 -9.26 6.46 -5.22
CA PHE A 106 -8.79 7.47 -4.27
C PHE A 106 -9.88 7.84 -3.26
N VAL A 107 -11.11 8.11 -3.72
CA VAL A 107 -12.24 8.47 -2.84
C VAL A 107 -12.55 7.34 -1.86
N VAL A 108 -12.63 6.09 -2.33
CA VAL A 108 -12.90 4.93 -1.47
C VAL A 108 -11.78 4.73 -0.45
N THR A 109 -10.52 4.79 -0.88
CA THR A 109 -9.36 4.63 0.01
C THR A 109 -9.29 5.75 1.05
N LEU A 110 -9.60 6.99 0.65
CA LEU A 110 -9.69 8.12 1.56
C LEU A 110 -10.81 7.92 2.58
N GLY A 111 -11.98 7.44 2.15
CA GLY A 111 -13.10 7.08 3.03
C GLY A 111 -12.70 6.03 4.08
N LEU A 112 -12.01 4.96 3.66
CA LEU A 112 -11.48 3.94 4.58
C LEU A 112 -10.44 4.50 5.54
N THR A 113 -9.62 5.45 5.08
CA THR A 113 -8.63 6.13 5.92
C THR A 113 -9.30 7.01 6.98
N VAL A 114 -10.33 7.77 6.59
CA VAL A 114 -11.13 8.58 7.52
C VAL A 114 -11.86 7.69 8.52
N ALA A 115 -12.44 6.56 8.08
CA ALA A 115 -13.07 5.60 8.98
C ALA A 115 -12.07 4.98 9.97
N SER A 116 -10.86 4.66 9.50
CA SER A 116 -9.77 4.14 10.34
C SER A 116 -9.30 5.18 11.36
N ALA A 117 -9.20 6.46 10.96
CA ALA A 117 -8.90 7.55 11.87
C ALA A 117 -10.01 7.76 12.90
N ALA A 118 -11.27 7.79 12.48
CA ALA A 118 -12.41 7.87 13.39
C ALA A 118 -12.39 6.72 14.41
N LEU A 119 -12.13 5.48 13.95
CA LEU A 119 -11.99 4.33 14.84
C LEU A 119 -10.89 4.55 15.88
N VAL A 120 -9.71 5.01 15.48
CA VAL A 120 -8.60 5.26 16.41
C VAL A 120 -8.94 6.39 17.38
N TYR A 121 -9.36 7.55 16.90
CA TYR A 121 -9.55 8.74 17.75
C TYR A 121 -10.79 8.66 18.65
N PHE A 122 -11.86 7.98 18.24
CA PHE A 122 -13.09 7.90 19.03
C PHE A 122 -13.24 6.65 19.88
N SER A 123 -12.53 5.55 19.60
CA SER A 123 -12.72 4.31 20.37
C SER A 123 -12.03 4.31 21.73
N GLY A 124 -11.02 5.17 21.95
CA GLY A 124 -10.19 5.16 23.16
C GLY A 124 -9.41 3.85 23.39
N LYS A 125 -9.41 2.93 22.41
CA LYS A 125 -8.74 1.63 22.52
C LYS A 125 -7.24 1.74 22.24
N ASP A 126 -6.49 0.79 22.79
CA ASP A 126 -5.08 0.59 22.46
C ASP A 126 -4.95 -0.31 21.21
N PHE A 127 -4.28 0.22 20.18
CA PHE A 127 -4.03 -0.48 18.91
C PHE A 127 -2.55 -0.90 18.77
N SER A 128 -1.75 -0.87 19.84
CA SER A 128 -0.32 -1.20 19.83
C SER A 128 0.02 -2.55 19.20
N ASN A 129 -0.84 -3.57 19.40
CA ASN A 129 -0.65 -4.92 18.87
C ASN A 129 -1.10 -5.10 17.40
N TRP A 130 -1.73 -4.10 16.79
CA TRP A 130 -2.30 -4.24 15.44
C TRP A 130 -1.24 -4.41 14.36
N GLN A 131 0.00 -3.92 14.57
CA GLN A 131 1.12 -4.26 13.69
C GLN A 131 1.37 -5.77 13.63
N ARG A 132 1.28 -6.46 14.79
CA ARG A 132 1.49 -7.90 14.86
C ARG A 132 0.37 -8.65 14.15
N TYR A 133 -0.88 -8.20 14.28
CA TYR A 133 -2.02 -8.77 13.56
C TYR A 133 -1.88 -8.59 12.06
N SER A 134 -1.48 -7.41 11.59
CA SER A 134 -1.20 -7.16 10.18
C SER A 134 -0.09 -8.10 9.65
N ASN A 135 0.99 -8.31 10.41
CA ASN A 135 2.03 -9.26 10.03
C ASN A 135 1.50 -10.70 9.92
N TYR A 136 0.63 -11.14 10.83
CA TYR A 136 0.01 -12.46 10.72
C TYR A 136 -0.90 -12.58 9.50
N LEU A 137 -1.64 -11.52 9.16
CA LEU A 137 -2.44 -11.48 7.95
C LEU A 137 -1.55 -11.59 6.70
N PHE A 138 -0.43 -10.86 6.62
CA PHE A 138 0.51 -10.95 5.50
C PHE A 138 1.21 -12.31 5.42
N LEU A 139 1.52 -12.96 6.55
CA LEU A 139 1.98 -14.35 6.53
C LEU A 139 0.91 -15.29 5.99
N GLY A 140 -0.36 -15.05 6.34
CA GLY A 140 -1.51 -15.72 5.75
C GLY A 140 -1.60 -15.51 4.24
N VAL A 141 -1.37 -14.28 3.75
CA VAL A 141 -1.30 -13.99 2.30
C VAL A 141 -0.23 -14.85 1.64
N ILE A 142 1.00 -14.89 2.18
CA ILE A 142 2.08 -15.72 1.61
C ILE A 142 1.66 -17.19 1.54
N GLY A 143 1.13 -17.74 2.65
CA GLY A 143 0.70 -19.13 2.71
C GLY A 143 -0.43 -19.44 1.72
N LEU A 144 -1.48 -18.59 1.69
CA LEU A 144 -2.61 -18.80 0.80
C LEU A 144 -2.30 -18.51 -0.66
N SER A 145 -1.36 -17.62 -0.97
CA SER A 145 -0.92 -17.38 -2.35
C SER A 145 -0.14 -18.56 -2.93
N LEU A 146 0.53 -19.35 -2.09
CA LEU A 146 1.14 -20.61 -2.53
C LEU A 146 0.07 -21.59 -3.01
N PHE A 147 -1.00 -21.79 -2.24
CA PHE A 147 -2.13 -22.63 -2.66
C PHE A 147 -2.95 -21.99 -3.80
N GLY A 148 -3.10 -20.67 -3.76
CA GLY A 148 -3.80 -19.86 -4.76
C GLY A 148 -3.17 -19.92 -6.14
N THR A 149 -1.88 -20.28 -6.21
CA THR A 149 -1.17 -20.54 -7.46
C THR A 149 -1.74 -21.76 -8.20
N PHE A 150 -2.26 -22.75 -7.48
CA PHE A 150 -2.81 -23.99 -8.06
C PHE A 150 -4.34 -24.03 -8.01
N ILE A 151 -4.96 -23.34 -7.05
CA ILE A 151 -6.39 -23.37 -6.77
C ILE A 151 -6.91 -21.93 -6.68
N PRO A 152 -7.60 -21.41 -7.73
CA PRO A 152 -8.00 -20.01 -7.81
C PRO A 152 -8.79 -19.47 -6.61
N GLY A 153 -9.59 -20.32 -5.96
CA GLY A 153 -10.37 -19.94 -4.78
C GLY A 153 -9.50 -19.40 -3.62
N PHE A 154 -8.31 -19.94 -3.41
CA PHE A 154 -7.38 -19.44 -2.38
C PHE A 154 -6.77 -18.08 -2.75
N GLY A 155 -6.70 -17.75 -4.05
CA GLY A 155 -6.25 -16.44 -4.51
C GLY A 155 -7.17 -15.31 -4.05
N VAL A 156 -8.49 -15.54 -4.10
CA VAL A 156 -9.49 -14.56 -3.59
C VAL A 156 -9.34 -14.38 -2.08
N ILE A 157 -9.13 -15.46 -1.33
CA ILE A 157 -8.93 -15.37 0.12
C ILE A 157 -7.63 -14.61 0.43
N ALA A 158 -6.54 -14.88 -0.31
CA ALA A 158 -5.28 -14.15 -0.17
C ALA A 158 -5.46 -12.65 -0.46
N PHE A 159 -6.24 -12.29 -1.48
CA PHE A 159 -6.59 -10.90 -1.77
C PHE A 159 -7.32 -10.22 -0.61
N VAL A 160 -8.35 -10.87 -0.05
CA VAL A 160 -9.10 -10.35 1.10
C VAL A 160 -8.21 -10.20 2.34
N LEU A 161 -7.33 -11.19 2.60
CA LEU A 161 -6.35 -11.09 3.69
C LEU A 161 -5.35 -9.96 3.47
N ALA A 162 -4.92 -9.70 2.25
CA ALA A 162 -4.02 -8.58 1.94
C ALA A 162 -4.69 -7.23 2.23
N LEU A 163 -5.94 -7.05 1.79
CA LEU A 163 -6.73 -5.85 2.10
C LEU A 163 -6.92 -5.68 3.61
N ALA A 164 -7.32 -6.74 4.32
CA ALA A 164 -7.46 -6.71 5.77
C ALA A 164 -6.12 -6.41 6.48
N GLY A 165 -5.02 -6.96 5.97
CA GLY A 165 -3.67 -6.75 6.46
C GLY A 165 -3.25 -5.28 6.36
N PHE A 166 -3.50 -4.64 5.22
CA PHE A 166 -3.21 -3.22 5.02
C PHE A 166 -4.16 -2.30 5.80
N LEU A 167 -5.45 -2.63 5.92
CA LEU A 167 -6.37 -1.87 6.78
C LEU A 167 -5.96 -1.92 8.25
N THR A 168 -5.59 -3.11 8.73
CA THR A 168 -5.07 -3.30 10.09
C THR A 168 -3.79 -2.50 10.30
N TYR A 169 -2.90 -2.49 9.30
CA TYR A 169 -1.67 -1.69 9.32
C TYR A 169 -1.94 -0.18 9.30
N LEU A 170 -2.96 0.26 8.55
CA LEU A 170 -3.37 1.66 8.48
C LEU A 170 -3.90 2.16 9.83
N VAL A 171 -4.76 1.38 10.48
CA VAL A 171 -5.23 1.66 11.84
C VAL A 171 -4.05 1.76 12.81
N TYR A 172 -3.09 0.84 12.72
CA TYR A 172 -1.88 0.88 13.54
C TYR A 172 -1.05 2.15 13.30
N GLU A 173 -0.75 2.52 12.05
CA GLU A 173 0.08 3.71 11.76
C GLU A 173 -0.64 5.02 12.15
N ILE A 174 -1.97 5.10 12.06
CA ILE A 174 -2.75 6.23 12.58
C ILE A 174 -2.70 6.27 14.11
N TYR A 175 -2.79 5.12 14.77
CA TYR A 175 -2.62 5.03 16.23
C TYR A 175 -1.22 5.47 16.67
N VAL A 176 -0.16 5.04 15.96
CA VAL A 176 1.22 5.48 16.22
C VAL A 176 1.36 6.99 16.03
N LEU A 177 0.72 7.58 15.00
CA LEU A 177 0.70 9.04 14.84
C LEU A 177 0.09 9.75 16.06
N ARG A 178 -1.00 9.21 16.61
CA ARG A 178 -1.68 9.78 17.77
C ARG A 178 -0.83 9.67 19.05
N GLU A 179 -0.24 8.50 19.28
CA GLU A 179 0.35 8.15 20.59
C GLU A 179 1.88 8.36 20.66
N GLN A 180 2.60 8.22 19.54
CA GLN A 180 4.07 8.24 19.52
C GLN A 180 4.62 9.44 18.76
N GLN A 181 5.49 10.21 19.44
CA GLN A 181 6.23 11.31 18.83
C GLN A 181 7.47 10.81 18.07
N ALA A 182 7.27 10.04 17.00
CA ALA A 182 8.33 9.83 16.02
C ALA A 182 8.47 11.06 15.10
N SER A 183 9.49 11.12 14.25
CA SER A 183 9.64 12.26 13.33
C SER A 183 8.48 12.32 12.31
N PRO A 184 8.08 13.51 11.83
CA PRO A 184 6.99 13.62 10.84
C PRO A 184 7.23 12.78 9.57
N LEU A 185 8.50 12.63 9.17
CA LEU A 185 8.88 11.79 8.04
C LEU A 185 8.67 10.30 8.31
N MET A 186 8.94 9.83 9.54
CA MET A 186 8.72 8.45 9.95
C MET A 186 7.22 8.08 9.90
N ASN A 187 6.39 8.93 10.53
CA ASN A 187 4.95 8.70 10.57
C ASN A 187 4.33 8.88 9.17
N GLY A 188 4.79 9.87 8.41
CA GLY A 188 4.29 10.12 7.06
C GLY A 188 4.58 8.96 6.11
N LEU A 189 5.76 8.37 6.23
CA LEU A 189 6.13 7.16 5.50
C LEU A 189 5.24 5.96 5.87
N GLY A 190 4.99 5.75 7.16
CA GLY A 190 4.13 4.67 7.64
C GLY A 190 2.71 4.76 7.09
N ILE A 191 2.11 5.94 7.19
CA ILE A 191 0.77 6.24 6.64
C ILE A 191 0.76 6.07 5.12
N TYR A 192 1.77 6.57 4.41
CA TYR A 192 1.91 6.37 2.96
C TYR A 192 1.89 4.89 2.59
N VAL A 193 2.72 4.05 3.24
CA VAL A 193 2.79 2.61 2.93
C VAL A 193 1.46 1.93 3.20
N ALA A 194 0.84 2.21 4.34
CA ALA A 194 -0.46 1.64 4.66
C ALA A 194 -1.56 2.08 3.68
N PHE A 195 -1.63 3.38 3.39
CA PHE A 195 -2.59 3.96 2.45
C PHE A 195 -2.42 3.36 1.05
N MET A 196 -1.20 3.31 0.51
CA MET A 196 -0.94 2.77 -0.82
C MET A 196 -1.23 1.27 -0.90
N GLY A 197 -0.96 0.54 0.17
CA GLY A 197 -1.34 -0.87 0.28
C GLY A 197 -2.85 -1.07 0.15
N VAL A 198 -3.66 -0.28 0.88
CA VAL A 198 -5.13 -0.30 0.73
C VAL A 198 -5.52 0.16 -0.68
N PHE A 199 -4.94 1.26 -1.17
CA PHE A 199 -5.23 1.86 -2.47
C PHE A 199 -5.13 0.83 -3.60
N ILE A 200 -4.06 0.03 -3.64
CA ILE A 200 -3.87 -0.97 -4.70
C ILE A 200 -4.88 -2.11 -4.63
N GLN A 201 -5.32 -2.52 -3.43
CA GLN A 201 -6.37 -3.53 -3.33
C GLN A 201 -7.71 -2.94 -3.79
N ILE A 202 -8.04 -1.71 -3.40
CA ILE A 202 -9.23 -1.01 -3.91
C ILE A 202 -9.14 -0.82 -5.43
N LEU A 203 -7.96 -0.49 -5.96
CA LEU A 203 -7.72 -0.30 -7.39
C LEU A 203 -8.07 -1.55 -8.19
N GLN A 204 -7.61 -2.71 -7.74
CA GLN A 204 -7.93 -3.99 -8.38
C GLN A 204 -9.43 -4.29 -8.37
N MET A 205 -10.13 -3.97 -7.27
CA MET A 205 -11.59 -4.16 -7.20
C MET A 205 -12.35 -3.23 -8.14
N VAL A 206 -12.00 -1.94 -8.13
CA VAL A 206 -12.64 -0.94 -9.01
C VAL A 206 -12.38 -1.28 -10.47
N LEU A 207 -11.14 -1.61 -10.83
CA LEU A 207 -10.81 -2.04 -12.19
C LEU A 207 -11.66 -3.25 -12.61
N ARG A 208 -11.72 -4.29 -11.77
CA ARG A 208 -12.51 -5.48 -12.07
C ARG A 208 -13.99 -5.15 -12.27
N TYR A 209 -14.56 -4.26 -11.46
CA TYR A 209 -15.93 -3.79 -11.63
C TYR A 209 -16.16 -3.18 -13.03
N TYR A 210 -15.27 -2.30 -13.49
CA TYR A 210 -15.37 -1.68 -14.82
C TYR A 210 -15.01 -2.61 -15.99
N LEU A 211 -14.36 -3.75 -15.75
CA LEU A 211 -14.07 -4.76 -16.78
C LEU A 211 -15.20 -5.79 -16.93
N GLU A 212 -16.05 -5.95 -15.91
CA GLU A 212 -17.19 -6.87 -15.90
C GLU A 212 -18.48 -6.23 -16.44
N GLU A 213 -18.50 -4.90 -16.66
CA GLU A 213 -19.56 -4.14 -17.36
C GLU A 213 -19.29 -4.02 -18.88
#